data_AF-A0A815M5I5-F1
#
_entry.id   AF-A0A815M5I5-F1
#
_cell.length_a   1.000
_cell.length_b   1.000
_cell.length_c   1.000
_cell.angle_alpha   90.00
_cell.angle_beta   90.00
_cell.angle_gamma   90.00
#
_symmetry.space_group_name_H-M   'P 1'
#
loop_
_entity.id
_entity.type
_entity.pdbx_description
1 polymer ?
#
loop_
_entity_poly.entity_id
_entity_poly.type
_entity_poly.pdbx_seq_one_letter_code
_entity_poly.pdbx_strand_id
1 'polypeptide(L)'
;MPNMSGDAMRGLAVFISDIRNCKSREAELRRINKELTNIRQRFRADKTLDGYQKKKYVCKLLFIFLLGHDIDFGYMEAVNLLSSNKYTEKQIVRIIK
;
A
#
# COMPACT_ATOMS: atom_id res chain seq x y z
N MET A 1 17.13 14.15 -8.74
CA MET A 1 16.07 13.21 -8.29
C MET A 1 16.76 11.99 -7.70
N PRO A 2 16.60 11.64 -6.41
CA PRO A 2 17.27 10.47 -5.88
C PRO A 2 16.62 9.21 -6.46
N ASN A 3 17.48 8.36 -7.01
CA ASN A 3 17.17 7.09 -7.64
C ASN A 3 16.64 6.09 -6.60
N MET A 4 15.38 5.66 -6.74
CA MET A 4 14.76 4.61 -5.91
C MET A 4 15.19 3.20 -6.35
N SER A 5 16.48 2.92 -6.34
CA SER A 5 17.03 1.61 -6.70
C SER A 5 17.40 0.81 -5.46
N GLY A 6 16.79 -0.36 -5.27
CA GLY A 6 17.33 -1.40 -4.37
C GLY A 6 16.38 -2.09 -3.39
N ASP A 7 15.13 -2.38 -3.78
CA ASP A 7 14.32 -3.54 -3.35
C ASP A 7 12.87 -3.27 -3.80
N ALA A 8 12.70 -3.26 -5.12
CA ALA A 8 11.44 -2.92 -5.76
C ALA A 8 10.32 -3.77 -5.16
N MET A 9 9.32 -3.13 -4.56
CA MET A 9 8.10 -3.77 -4.07
C MET A 9 7.38 -4.44 -5.24
N ARG A 10 7.84 -5.62 -5.66
CA ARG A 10 7.31 -6.33 -6.83
C ARG A 10 5.80 -6.55 -6.68
N GLY A 11 5.35 -6.81 -5.46
CA GLY A 11 3.92 -6.94 -5.14
C GLY A 11 3.10 -5.65 -5.30
N LEU A 12 3.71 -4.46 -5.21
CA LEU A 12 3.05 -3.19 -5.51
C LEU A 12 3.03 -2.94 -7.02
N ALA A 13 4.15 -3.14 -7.71
CA ALA A 13 4.24 -2.98 -9.16
C ALA A 13 3.25 -3.90 -9.90
N VAL A 14 3.15 -5.17 -9.47
CA VAL A 14 2.16 -6.12 -10.00
C VAL A 14 0.74 -5.65 -9.73
N PHE A 15 0.44 -5.16 -8.52
CA PHE A 15 -0.89 -4.64 -8.20
C PHE A 15 -1.28 -3.43 -9.08
N ILE A 16 -0.36 -2.49 -9.28
CA ILE A 16 -0.58 -1.34 -10.16
C ILE A 16 -0.79 -1.81 -11.61
N SER A 17 0.01 -2.76 -12.09
CA SER A 17 -0.15 -3.34 -13.43
C SER A 17 -1.51 -4.03 -13.59
N ASP A 18 -1.94 -4.83 -12.62
CA ASP A 18 -3.24 -5.50 -12.61
C ASP A 18 -4.39 -4.50 -12.69
N ILE A 19 -4.31 -3.41 -11.92
CA ILE A 19 -5.31 -2.33 -11.94
C ILE A 19 -5.32 -1.63 -13.30
N ARG A 20 -4.15 -1.28 -13.85
CA ARG A 20 -4.04 -0.64 -15.17
C ARG A 20 -4.51 -1.54 -16.33
N ASN A 21 -4.44 -2.86 -16.16
CA ASN A 21 -4.93 -3.84 -17.13
C ASN A 21 -6.45 -4.11 -17.02
N CYS A 22 -7.12 -3.58 -15.99
CA CYS A 22 -8.57 -3.71 -15.87
C CYS A 22 -9.27 -2.91 -16.98
N LYS A 23 -10.15 -3.58 -17.74
CA LYS A 23 -10.89 -2.96 -18.84
C LYS A 23 -12.21 -2.32 -18.41
N SER A 24 -12.63 -2.52 -17.16
CA SER A 24 -13.87 -1.98 -16.63
C SER A 24 -13.72 -1.58 -15.15
N ARG A 25 -14.48 -0.56 -14.75
CA ARG A 25 -14.52 -0.06 -13.37
C ARG A 25 -14.91 -1.15 -12.36
N GLU A 26 -15.80 -2.05 -12.75
CA GLU A 26 -16.16 -3.20 -11.92
C GLU A 26 -15.01 -4.21 -11.75
N ALA A 27 -14.22 -4.47 -12.80
CA ALA A 27 -13.07 -5.37 -12.69
C ALA A 27 -12.01 -4.78 -11.76
N GLU A 28 -11.80 -3.47 -11.84
CA GLU A 28 -10.92 -2.72 -10.95
C GLU A 28 -11.40 -2.82 -9.49
N LEU A 29 -12.67 -2.50 -9.23
CA LEU A 29 -13.30 -2.63 -7.91
C LEU A 29 -13.18 -4.04 -7.34
N ARG A 30 -13.40 -5.09 -8.15
CA ARG A 30 -13.22 -6.48 -7.70
C ARG A 30 -11.78 -6.77 -7.29
N ARG A 31 -10.80 -6.26 -8.04
CA ARG A 31 -9.37 -6.46 -7.73
C ARG A 31 -8.97 -5.70 -6.46
N ILE A 32 -9.44 -4.46 -6.31
CA ILE A 32 -9.25 -3.62 -5.12
C ILE A 32 -9.84 -4.32 -3.90
N ASN A 33 -11.10 -4.74 -3.93
CA ASN A 33 -11.77 -5.40 -2.80
C ASN A 33 -11.08 -6.70 -2.38
N LYS A 34 -10.58 -7.48 -3.35
CA LYS A 34 -9.78 -8.68 -3.07
C LYS A 34 -8.49 -8.33 -2.33
N GLU A 35 -7.81 -7.27 -2.75
CA GLU A 35 -6.57 -6.83 -2.11
C GLU A 35 -6.84 -6.24 -0.72
N LEU A 36 -7.90 -5.43 -0.55
CA LEU A 36 -8.32 -4.88 0.75
C LEU A 36 -8.62 -6.00 1.76
N THR A 37 -9.32 -7.06 1.33
CA THR A 37 -9.62 -8.22 2.18
C THR A 37 -8.33 -8.93 2.62
N ASN A 38 -7.38 -9.12 1.71
CA ASN A 38 -6.08 -9.71 2.02
C ASN A 38 -5.29 -8.84 3.01
N ILE A 39 -5.20 -7.53 2.78
CA ILE A 39 -4.50 -6.60 3.68
C ILE A 39 -5.15 -6.64 5.08
N ARG A 40 -6.48 -6.61 5.16
CA ARG A 40 -7.21 -6.69 6.42
C ARG A 40 -6.90 -7.97 7.19
N GLN A 41 -6.87 -9.13 6.52
CA GLN A 41 -6.48 -10.39 7.14
C GLN A 41 -5.03 -10.36 7.63
N ARG A 42 -4.11 -9.78 6.86
CA ARG A 42 -2.70 -9.65 7.25
C ARG A 42 -2.51 -8.74 8.45
N PHE A 43 -3.29 -7.66 8.55
CA PHE A 43 -3.23 -6.72 9.68
C PHE A 43 -3.84 -7.30 10.95
N ARG A 44 -4.81 -8.20 10.83
CA ARG A 44 -5.42 -8.91 11.97
C ARG A 44 -4.67 -10.17 12.40
N ALA A 45 -3.68 -10.62 11.64
CA ALA A 45 -2.92 -11.79 12.01
C ALA A 45 -2.06 -11.47 13.25
N ASP A 46 -2.07 -12.33 14.27
CA ASP A 46 -1.30 -12.17 15.52
C ASP A 46 0.23 -12.14 15.31
N LYS A 47 0.69 -12.40 14.09
CA LYS A 47 2.09 -12.19 13.69
C LYS A 47 2.34 -10.71 13.44
N THR A 48 3.19 -10.11 14.27
CA THR A 48 3.76 -8.78 14.02
C THR A 48 4.34 -8.73 12.61
N LEU A 49 3.69 -7.94 11.74
CA LEU A 49 4.16 -7.72 10.37
C LEU A 49 5.49 -6.97 10.40
N ASP A 50 6.46 -7.49 9.66
CA ASP A 50 7.74 -6.82 9.45
C ASP A 50 7.56 -5.47 8.73
N GLY A 51 8.44 -4.51 9.02
CA GLY A 51 8.37 -3.13 8.53
C GLY A 51 8.27 -3.04 7.00
N TYR A 52 8.97 -3.93 6.29
CA TYR A 52 8.87 -4.03 4.82
C TYR A 52 7.46 -4.40 4.34
N GLN A 53 6.82 -5.37 5.00
CA GLN A 53 5.45 -5.81 4.66
C GLN A 53 4.44 -4.71 4.97
N LYS A 54 4.57 -4.05 6.13
CA LYS A 54 3.74 -2.89 6.48
C LYS A 54 3.86 -1.79 5.42
N LYS A 55 5.09 -1.44 5.03
CA LYS A 55 5.36 -0.44 3.99
C LYS A 55 4.68 -0.78 2.67
N LYS A 56 4.79 -2.04 2.23
CA LYS A 56 4.11 -2.54 1.01
C LYS A 56 2.59 -2.38 1.08
N TYR A 57 1.96 -2.77 2.18
CA TYR A 57 0.51 -2.71 2.31
C TYR A 57 -0.01 -1.27 2.44
N VAL A 58 0.68 -0.41 3.19
CA VAL A 58 0.34 1.01 3.29
C VAL A 58 0.48 1.71 1.94
N CYS A 59 1.51 1.41 1.14
CA CYS A 59 1.62 1.95 -0.22
C CYS A 59 0.46 1.51 -1.13
N LYS A 60 -0.05 0.27 -0.99
CA LYS A 60 -1.22 -0.19 -1.76
C LYS A 60 -2.50 0.55 -1.34
N LEU A 61 -2.71 0.75 -0.04
CA LEU A 61 -3.84 1.53 0.46
C LEU A 61 -3.76 2.98 -0.02
N LEU A 62 -2.59 3.61 0.05
CA LEU A 62 -2.40 4.96 -0.48
C LEU A 62 -2.73 5.05 -1.97
N PHE A 63 -2.34 4.05 -2.77
CA PHE A 63 -2.69 4.00 -4.19
C PHE A 63 -4.20 3.93 -4.43
N ILE A 64 -4.91 3.09 -3.66
CA ILE A 64 -6.37 2.97 -3.74
C ILE A 64 -7.06 4.30 -3.32
N PHE A 65 -6.54 4.98 -2.30
CA PHE A 65 -7.04 6.29 -1.89
C PHE A 65 -6.84 7.35 -2.98
N LEU A 66 -5.67 7.37 -3.63
CA LEU A 66 -5.40 8.28 -4.75
C LEU A 66 -6.27 8.02 -5.99
N LEU A 67 -6.78 6.80 -6.16
CA LEU A 67 -7.77 6.47 -7.20
C LEU A 67 -9.19 7.01 -6.85
N GLY A 68 -9.38 7.55 -5.65
CA GLY A 68 -10.67 8.08 -5.19
C GLY A 68 -11.59 7.03 -4.56
N HIS A 69 -11.03 5.92 -4.08
CA HIS A 69 -11.78 4.94 -3.30
C HIS A 69 -11.60 5.20 -1.80
N ASP A 70 -12.70 5.18 -1.07
CA ASP A 70 -12.69 5.32 0.38
C ASP A 70 -12.09 4.07 1.04
N ILE A 71 -11.26 4.30 2.08
CA ILE A 71 -10.59 3.25 2.84
C ILE A 71 -10.85 3.51 4.32
N ASP A 72 -11.44 2.55 5.03
CA ASP A 72 -11.78 2.75 6.46
C ASP A 72 -10.74 2.18 7.44
N PHE A 73 -9.59 1.69 6.95
CA PHE A 73 -8.63 0.95 7.79
C PHE A 73 -7.18 1.13 7.33
N GLY A 74 -6.22 0.81 8.22
CA GLY A 74 -4.79 0.89 7.93
C GLY A 74 -4.15 2.27 8.17
N TYR A 75 -4.93 3.28 8.55
CA TYR A 75 -4.43 4.60 8.96
C TYR A 75 -3.46 4.52 10.12
N MET A 76 -3.77 3.73 11.16
CA MET A 76 -2.87 3.52 12.30
C MET A 76 -1.52 2.95 11.88
N GLU A 77 -1.49 2.05 10.88
CA GLU A 77 -0.24 1.49 10.40
C GLU A 77 0.55 2.45 9.52
N ALA A 78 -0.14 3.34 8.80
CA ALA A 78 0.50 4.46 8.12
C ALA A 78 1.16 5.41 9.14
N VAL A 79 0.47 5.76 10.22
CA VAL A 79 1.00 6.60 11.31
C VAL A 79 2.18 5.93 12.03
N ASN A 80 2.10 4.62 12.29
CA ASN A 80 3.20 3.85 12.88
C ASN A 80 4.45 3.86 11.98
N LEU A 81 4.28 3.75 10.65
CA LEU A 81 5.39 3.86 9.70
C LEU A 81 5.96 5.28 9.61
N LEU A 82 5.11 6.31 9.74
CA LEU A 82 5.57 7.71 9.79
C LEU A 82 6.37 8.02 11.05
N SER A 83 6.02 7.36 12.15
CA SER A 83 6.69 7.48 13.44
C SER A 83 7.99 6.66 13.51
N SER A 84 8.21 5.74 12.57
CA SER A 84 9.41 4.90 12.53
C SER A 84 10.67 5.68 12.13
N ASN A 85 11.80 5.39 12.79
CA ASN A 85 13.09 6.06 12.56
C ASN A 85 13.81 5.65 11.26
N LYS A 86 13.25 4.73 10.46
CA LYS A 86 13.80 4.39 9.13
C LYS A 86 13.40 5.44 8.11
N TYR A 87 14.39 6.14 7.54
CA TYR A 87 14.19 7.19 6.52
C TYR A 87 13.37 6.70 5.31
N THR A 88 13.53 5.44 4.90
CA THR A 88 12.75 4.80 3.83
C THR A 88 11.25 4.64 4.16
N GLU A 89 10.85 4.69 5.43
CA GLU A 89 9.45 4.63 5.88
C GLU A 89 8.87 6.05 6.00
N LYS A 90 9.67 7.03 6.45
CA LYS A 90 9.29 8.47 6.47
C LYS A 90 9.10 9.09 5.09
N GLN A 91 9.76 8.57 4.04
CA GLN A 91 9.75 9.17 2.70
C GLN A 91 8.41 9.02 1.94
N ILE A 92 7.47 8.20 2.42
CA ILE A 92 6.15 8.01 1.78
C ILE A 92 5.34 9.32 1.78
N VAL A 93 5.48 10.15 2.81
CA VAL A 93 4.71 11.41 2.93
C VAL A 93 5.33 12.59 2.17
N ARG A 94 6.63 12.56 1.83
CA ARG A 94 7.25 13.67 1.08
C ARG A 94 6.72 13.81 -0.36
N ILE A 95 6.02 12.81 -0.88
CA ILE A 95 5.37 12.86 -2.21
C ILE A 95 3.99 13.54 -2.14
N ILE A 96 3.42 13.75 -0.94
CA ILE A 96 2.08 14.29 -0.73
C ILE A 96 2.13 15.78 -0.26
N LYS A 97 3.31 16.40 -0.19
CA LYS A 97 3.48 17.81 0.20
C LYS A 97 3.98 18.65 -0.97
#